data_AF-A0A1G5AH43-F1
#
_entry.id   AF-A0A1G5AH43-F1
#
_cell.length_a   1.000
_cell.length_b   1.000
_cell.length_c   1.000
_cell.angle_alpha   90.00
_cell.angle_beta   90.00
_cell.angle_gamma   90.00
#
_symmetry.space_group_name_H-M   'P 1'
#
loop_
_entity.id
_entity.type
_entity.pdbx_description
1 polymer ?
#
loop_
_entity_poly.entity_id
_entity_poly.type
_entity_poly.pdbx_seq_one_letter_code
_entity_poly.pdbx_strand_id
1 'polypeptide(L)' 'MTIYAIYTRTAKGTVQRDHFMFEWNGPLGPYVHEGPLKGWPESKVFWIYEKGHSIGLAPICASPSDSPELGDTTFAQ' A
#
# COMPACT_ATOMS: atom_id res chain seq x y z
N MET A 1 12.37 4.02 -4.31
CA MET A 1 12.21 2.61 -4.72
C MET A 1 11.16 2.01 -3.82
N THR A 2 10.11 1.41 -4.38
CA THR A 2 8.95 0.96 -3.60
C THR A 2 8.72 -0.52 -3.85
N ILE A 3 8.54 -1.28 -2.78
CA ILE A 3 8.15 -2.69 -2.86
C ILE A 3 6.62 -2.73 -2.91
N TYR A 4 6.07 -3.51 -3.85
CA TYR A 4 4.64 -3.70 -3.99
C TYR A 4 4.24 -5.15 -3.70
N ALA A 5 3.14 -5.30 -2.97
CA ALA A 5 2.41 -6.56 -2.85
C ALA A 5 1.30 -6.61 -3.91
N ILE A 6 1.05 -7.80 -4.44
CA ILE A 6 -0.01 -8.03 -5.44
C ILE A 6 -1.31 -8.42 -4.76
N TYR A 7 -2.40 -7.82 -5.21
CA TYR A 7 -3.76 -8.10 -4.76
C TYR A 7 -4.67 -8.48 -5.94
N THR A 8 -5.59 -9.39 -5.70
CA THR A 8 -6.68 -9.72 -6.63
C THR A 8 -8.02 -9.40 -5.98
N ARG A 9 -8.86 -8.63 -6.67
CA ARG A 9 -10.28 -8.46 -6.34
C ARG A 9 -11.09 -9.35 -7.27
N THR A 10 -11.92 -10.22 -6.72
CA THR A 10 -12.83 -11.06 -7.50
C THR A 10 -14.05 -10.28 -7.99
N ALA A 11 -14.81 -10.83 -8.94
CA ALA A 11 -16.07 -10.23 -9.39
C ALA A 11 -17.11 -10.06 -8.25
N LYS A 12 -17.01 -10.87 -7.19
CA LYS A 12 -17.86 -10.79 -5.99
C LYS A 12 -17.35 -9.76 -4.97
N GLY A 13 -16.25 -9.08 -5.25
CA GLY A 13 -15.65 -8.07 -4.36
C GLY A 13 -14.71 -8.64 -3.28
N THR A 14 -14.55 -9.96 -3.18
CA THR A 14 -13.56 -10.57 -2.28
C THR A 14 -12.15 -10.18 -2.71
N VAL A 15 -11.33 -9.73 -1.75
CA VAL A 15 -9.94 -9.33 -1.96
C VAL A 15 -9.01 -10.38 -1.40
N GLN A 16 -7.97 -10.73 -2.15
CA GLN A 16 -6.93 -11.69 -1.79
C GLN A 16 -5.56 -11.07 -2.04
N ARG A 17 -4.59 -11.39 -1.17
CA ARG A 17 -3.19 -10.94 -1.27
C ARG A 17 -2.32 -12.11 -1.72
N ASP A 18 -1.48 -11.89 -2.72
CA ASP A 18 -0.46 -12.85 -3.13
C ASP A 18 0.71 -12.83 -2.13
N HIS A 19 1.46 -13.93 -2.04
CA HIS A 19 2.71 -13.98 -1.30
C HIS A 19 3.87 -13.33 -2.07
N PHE A 20 3.72 -13.12 -3.38
CA PHE A 20 4.74 -12.49 -4.20
C PHE A 20 4.80 -10.95 -4.01
N MET A 21 6.02 -10.43 -3.94
CA MET A 21 6.32 -9.01 -3.82
C MET A 21 7.43 -8.64 -4.80
N PHE A 22 7.39 -7.42 -5.34
CA PHE A 22 8.40 -6.97 -6.28
C PHE A 22 8.73 -5.49 -6.09
N GLU A 23 9.95 -5.13 -6.47
CA GLU A 23 10.43 -3.76 -6.45
C GLU A 23 10.08 -3.06 -7.76
N TRP A 24 9.54 -1.84 -7.64
CA TRP A 24 9.23 -1.00 -8.79
C TRP A 24 9.55 0.46 -8.49
N ASN A 25 10.19 1.12 -9.45
CA ASN A 25 10.59 2.52 -9.38
C ASN A 25 9.97 3.38 -10.50
N GLY A 26 9.20 2.77 -11.40
CA GLY A 26 8.55 3.44 -12.52
C GLY A 26 7.12 3.91 -12.21
N PRO A 27 6.45 4.54 -13.19
CA PRO A 27 5.04 4.86 -13.08
C PRO A 27 4.20 3.60 -12.93
N LEU A 28 3.08 3.69 -12.21
CA LEU A 28 2.13 2.59 -12.03
C LEU A 28 1.26 2.32 -13.26
N GLY A 29 1.41 3.08 -14.35
CA GLY A 29 0.70 2.82 -15.61
C GLY A 29 -0.82 2.66 -15.44
N PRO A 30 -1.39 1.46 -15.66
CA PRO A 30 -2.84 1.23 -15.63
C PRO A 30 -3.45 1.19 -14.22
N TYR A 31 -2.65 1.12 -13.15
CA TYR A 31 -3.17 1.05 -11.77
C TYR A 31 -3.56 2.45 -11.26
N VAL A 32 -4.67 2.98 -11.77
CA VAL A 32 -5.11 4.37 -11.53
C VAL A 32 -6.21 4.51 -10.48
N HIS A 33 -6.85 3.40 -10.08
CA HIS A 33 -7.98 3.44 -9.16
C HIS A 33 -7.54 3.10 -7.73
N GLU A 34 -7.40 4.10 -6.87
CA GLU A 34 -7.06 3.88 -5.46
C GLU A 34 -8.24 3.28 -4.68
N GLY A 35 -7.95 2.33 -3.78
CA GLY A 35 -8.93 1.78 -2.84
C GLY A 35 -8.30 1.43 -1.48
N PRO A 36 -9.08 1.46 -0.39
CA PRO A 36 -8.58 1.12 0.94
C PRO A 36 -8.44 -0.39 1.12
N LEU A 37 -7.40 -0.81 1.84
CA LEU A 37 -7.23 -2.18 2.33
C LEU A 37 -7.38 -2.18 3.86
N LYS A 38 -8.50 -2.71 4.36
CA LYS A 38 -8.78 -2.81 5.80
C LYS A 38 -8.41 -4.20 6.31
N GLY A 39 -7.65 -4.26 7.42
CA GLY A 39 -7.22 -5.52 8.02
C GLY A 39 -6.03 -6.19 7.32
N TRP A 40 -5.34 -5.47 6.45
CA TRP A 40 -4.14 -5.93 5.74
C TRP A 40 -2.90 -5.15 6.22
N PRO A 41 -1.68 -5.67 5.99
CA PRO A 41 -0.44 -4.94 6.31
C PRO A 41 -0.31 -3.62 5.53
N GLU A 42 -0.77 -3.60 4.28
CA GLU A 42 -0.81 -2.40 3.46
C GLU A 42 -2.14 -1.66 3.64
N SER A 43 -2.09 -0.33 3.67
CA SER A 43 -3.28 0.52 3.93
C SER A 43 -4.11 0.81 2.68
N LYS A 44 -3.51 0.73 1.50
CA LYS A 44 -4.14 1.06 0.22
C LYS A 44 -3.62 0.21 -0.93
N VAL A 45 -4.40 0.18 -2.00
CA VAL A 45 -4.11 -0.55 -3.22
C VAL A 45 -4.53 0.28 -4.42
N PHE A 46 -3.75 0.19 -5.49
CA PHE A 46 -4.05 0.79 -6.78
C PHE A 46 -4.54 -0.30 -7.73
N TRP A 47 -5.80 -0.22 -8.17
CA TRP A 47 -6.46 -1.20 -9.06
C TRP A 47 -6.37 -0.78 -10.52
N ILE A 48 -6.34 -1.77 -11.43
CA ILE A 48 -6.47 -1.55 -12.89
C ILE A 48 -7.89 -1.08 -13.24
N TYR A 49 -8.90 -1.72 -12.65
CA TYR A 49 -10.31 -1.38 -12.88
C TYR A 49 -10.99 -0.91 -11.58
N GLU A 50 -11.82 0.13 -11.68
CA GLU A 50 -12.56 0.69 -10.55
C GLU A 50 -13.43 -0.37 -9.84
N LYS A 51 -14.12 -1.23 -10.61
CA LYS A 51 -15.10 -2.22 -10.12
C LYS A 51 -14.91 -3.58 -10.77
N GLY A 52 -15.52 -4.61 -10.18
CA GLY A 52 -15.46 -5.99 -10.68
C GLY A 52 -14.10 -6.66 -10.47
N HIS A 53 -13.83 -7.70 -11.24
CA HIS A 53 -12.57 -8.43 -11.18
C HIS A 53 -11.39 -7.52 -11.56
N SER A 54 -10.34 -7.48 -10.76
CA SER A 54 -9.21 -6.56 -10.96
C SER A 54 -7.96 -7.06 -10.24
N ILE A 55 -6.80 -6.67 -10.78
CA ILE A 55 -5.50 -6.82 -10.11
C ILE A 55 -5.09 -5.46 -9.55
N GLY A 56 -4.45 -5.47 -8.38
CA GLY A 56 -4.00 -4.25 -7.72
C GLY A 56 -2.62 -4.37 -7.11
N LEU A 57 -1.96 -3.22 -6.98
CA LEU A 57 -0.65 -3.08 -6.36
C LEU A 57 -0.78 -2.27 -5.08
N ALA A 58 -0.30 -2.82 -3.97
CA ALA A 58 -0.30 -2.15 -2.68
C ALA A 58 1.16 -1.84 -2.28
N PRO A 59 1.52 -0.58 -2.03
CA PRO A 59 2.86 -0.25 -1.58
C PRO A 59 3.06 -0.80 -0.18
N ILE A 60 4.14 -1.56 0.00
CA ILE A 60 4.59 -1.97 1.32
C ILE A 60 5.33 -0.77 1.91
N CYS A 61 4.65 -0.03 2.78
CA CYS A 61 5.35 0.95 3.60
C CYS A 61 6.32 0.18 4.50
N ALA A 62 7.63 0.32 4.26
CA ALA A 62 8.56 0.25 5.36
C ALA A 62 8.08 1.29 6.36
N SER A 63 7.79 0.89 7.60
CA SER A 63 7.43 1.81 8.68
C SER A 63 8.33 3.05 8.62
N PRO A 64 7.81 4.27 8.84
CA PRO A 64 8.66 5.41 9.13
C PRO A 64 9.30 5.20 10.52
N SER A 65 10.25 4.26 10.64
CA SER A 65 11.25 4.28 11.70
C SER A 65 12.38 5.20 11.22
N ASP A 66 12.06 6.48 11.13
CA ASP A 66 12.97 7.61 11.25
C ASP A 66 12.15 8.88 11.02
N SER A 67 11.34 9.21 12.02
CA SER A 67 11.06 10.60 12.31
C SER A 67 11.65 10.84 13.69
N PRO A 68 12.69 11.69 13.84
CA PRO A 68 13.05 12.16 15.15
C PRO A 68 11.85 12.96 15.64
N GLU A 69 11.11 12.41 16.61
CA GLU A 69 10.22 13.24 17.42
C GLU A 69 11.11 14.30 18.07
N LEU A 70 11.03 15.51 17.51
CA LEU A 70 11.43 16.75 18.16
C LEU A 70 10.47 16.93 19.36
N GLY A 71 10.76 16.19 20.43
CA GLY A 71 10.20 16.39 21.75
C GLY A 71 10.99 17.49 22.45
N ASP A 72 10.64 18.73 22.17
CA ASP A 72 11.06 19.90 22.93
C ASP A 72 10.44 19.80 24.33
N THR A 73 11.24 19.68 25.39
CA THR A 73 10.81 20.10 26.73
C THR A 73 11.99 20.55 27.57
N THR A 74 12.09 21.87 27.69
CA THR A 74 12.79 22.56 28.77
C THR A 74 12.29 22.05 30.13
N PHE A 75 13.21 21.62 31.01
CA PHE A 75 13.06 21.79 32.45
C PHE A 75 14.42 22.11 33.07
N ALA A 76 14.48 23.27 33.72
CA ALA A 76 15.60 23.76 34.50
C ALA A 76 15.75 22.94 35.79
N GLN A 77 17.00 22.66 36.19
CA GLN A 77 17.52 22.91 37.55
C GLN A 77 19.05 22.81 37.56
#